data_AF-A0A1Y1K562-F1
#
_entry.id   AF-A0A1Y1K562-F1
#
_cell.length_a   1.000
_cell.length_b   1.000
_cell.length_c   1.000
_cell.angle_alpha   90.00
_cell.angle_beta   90.00
_cell.angle_gamma   90.00
#
_symmetry.space_group_name_H-M   'P 1'
#
loop_
_entity.id
_entity.type
_entity.pdbx_description
1 polymer ?
#
loop_
_entity_poly.entity_id
_entity_poly.type
_entity_poly.pdbx_seq_one_letter_code
_entity_poly.pdbx_strand_id
1 'polypeptide(L)'
;AVITPGFLIAAVFIGGLFYFVATFYLRASRDLKRLESVQRSPLFQQFGETLSGMTTIRAYGDERRFIRDNLAKVNTQSRPFIYLWACNRWLSFRADLLGNLVSFSAGVFIILSLGKIDAGAAGISLSYAMNFTENVLWLVRLYGMNEQNMNSME
;
A
#
# COMPACT_ATOMS: atom_id res chain seq x y z
N ALA A 1 -29.70 -7.38 17.29
CA ALA A 1 -29.73 -6.43 18.42
C ALA A 1 -28.55 -5.49 18.28
N VAL A 2 -28.75 -4.17 18.31
CA VAL A 2 -27.66 -3.19 18.27
C VAL A 2 -27.06 -3.13 19.68
N ILE A 3 -25.95 -3.84 19.88
CA ILE A 3 -25.33 -4.05 21.21
C ILE A 3 -24.72 -2.74 21.75
N THR A 4 -24.34 -1.79 20.87
CA THR A 4 -23.77 -0.48 21.24
C THR A 4 -24.09 0.61 20.19
N PRO A 5 -25.18 1.39 20.36
CA PRO A 5 -25.49 2.49 19.42
C PRO A 5 -24.39 3.57 19.36
N GLY A 6 -23.63 3.77 20.45
CA GLY A 6 -22.48 4.67 20.48
C GLY A 6 -21.29 4.20 19.64
N PHE A 7 -21.12 2.88 19.47
CA PHE A 7 -20.08 2.32 18.61
C PHE A 7 -20.32 2.65 17.14
N LEU A 8 -21.59 2.79 16.73
CA LEU A 8 -21.95 3.09 15.34
C LEU A 8 -21.45 4.49 14.92
N ILE A 9 -21.49 5.46 15.84
CA ILE A 9 -20.94 6.81 15.61
C ILE A 9 -19.41 6.75 15.46
N ALA A 10 -18.73 6.02 16.35
CA ALA A 10 -17.29 5.81 16.25
C ALA A 10 -16.90 5.08 14.97
N ALA A 11 -17.67 4.07 14.56
CA ALA A 11 -17.46 3.29 13.35
C ALA A 11 -17.62 4.14 12.08
N VAL A 12 -18.61 5.04 12.03
CA VAL A 12 -18.78 5.97 10.90
C VAL A 12 -17.61 6.94 10.80
N PHE A 13 -17.16 7.51 11.93
CA PHE A 13 -16.00 8.40 11.95
C PHE A 13 -14.72 7.70 11.49
N ILE A 14 -14.46 6.50 12.02
CA ILE A 14 -13.27 5.71 11.68
C ILE A 14 -13.35 5.23 10.22
N GLY A 15 -14.54 4.83 9.74
CA GLY A 15 -14.79 4.45 8.36
C GLY A 15 -14.52 5.60 7.39
N GLY A 16 -14.94 6.83 7.74
CA GLY A 16 -14.62 8.03 6.97
C GLY A 16 -13.11 8.29 6.89
N LEU A 17 -12.39 8.10 7.99
CA LEU A 17 -10.93 8.25 8.01
C LEU A 17 -10.25 7.17 7.15
N PHE A 18 -10.75 5.92 7.23
CA PHE A 18 -10.27 4.81 6.39
C PHE A 18 -10.47 5.11 4.91
N TYR A 19 -11.63 5.64 4.53
CA TYR A 19 -11.91 6.02 3.15
C TYR A 19 -10.96 7.12 2.65
N PHE A 20 -10.69 8.13 3.48
CA PHE A 20 -9.73 9.19 3.12
C PHE A 20 -8.30 8.64 2.94
N VAL A 21 -7.84 7.78 3.85
CA VAL A 21 -6.51 7.14 3.74
C VAL A 21 -6.44 6.23 2.51
N ALA A 22 -7.48 5.44 2.24
CA ALA A 22 -7.53 4.53 1.11
C ALA A 22 -7.50 5.29 -0.23
N THR A 23 -8.32 6.33 -0.38
CA THR A 23 -8.35 7.15 -1.61
C THR A 23 -7.03 7.88 -1.84
N PHE A 24 -6.40 8.41 -0.79
CA PHE A 24 -5.08 9.03 -0.89
C PHE A 24 -4.01 8.01 -1.31
N TYR A 25 -4.01 6.82 -0.71
CA TYR A 25 -3.08 5.74 -1.04
C TYR A 25 -3.24 5.27 -2.50
N LEU A 26 -4.47 5.05 -2.97
CA LEU A 26 -4.73 4.57 -4.32
C LEU A 26 -4.19 5.55 -5.37
N ARG A 27 -4.43 6.85 -5.19
CA ARG A 27 -3.89 7.90 -6.07
C ARG A 27 -2.36 7.89 -6.11
N ALA A 28 -1.71 7.89 -4.94
CA ALA A 28 -0.26 7.90 -4.84
C ALA A 28 0.39 6.64 -5.41
N SER A 29 -0.15 5.46 -5.08
CA SER A 29 0.35 4.16 -5.55
C SER A 29 0.25 4.03 -7.07
N ARG A 30 -0.84 4.51 -7.67
CA ARG A 30 -1.03 4.52 -9.12
C ARG A 30 0.02 5.36 -9.85
N ASP A 31 0.26 6.58 -9.38
CA ASP A 31 1.26 7.47 -10.00
C ASP A 31 2.69 6.91 -9.85
N LEU A 32 3.01 6.33 -8.70
CA LEU A 32 4.30 5.66 -8.45
C LEU A 32 4.52 4.46 -9.36
N LYS A 33 3.52 3.62 -9.54
CA LYS A 33 3.61 2.47 -10.45
C LYS A 33 3.74 2.90 -11.90
N ARG A 34 3.06 3.98 -12.31
CA ARG A 34 3.24 4.57 -13.64
C ARG A 34 4.68 5.01 -13.87
N LEU A 35 5.29 5.68 -12.88
CA LEU A 35 6.70 6.07 -12.92
C LEU A 35 7.63 4.85 -13.00
N GLU A 36 7.35 3.80 -12.21
CA GLU A 36 8.12 2.55 -12.26
C GLU A 36 8.09 1.92 -13.65
N SER A 37 6.92 1.84 -14.29
CA SER A 37 6.76 1.30 -15.64
C SER A 37 7.54 2.11 -16.69
N VAL A 38 7.39 3.44 -16.66
CA VAL A 38 8.07 4.35 -17.61
C VAL A 38 9.59 4.27 -17.47
N GLN A 39 10.12 4.15 -16.24
CA GLN A 39 11.57 4.09 -16.01
C GLN A 39 12.19 2.74 -16.35
N ARG A 40 11.39 1.68 -16.54
CA ARG A 40 11.87 0.35 -16.90
C ARG A 40 12.27 0.24 -18.36
N SER A 41 11.57 0.91 -19.27
CA SER A 41 11.82 0.85 -20.72
C SER A 41 13.23 1.36 -21.14
N PRO A 42 13.70 2.53 -20.68
CA PRO A 42 15.03 3.05 -21.04
C PRO A 42 16.20 2.15 -20.61
N LEU A 43 16.01 1.35 -19.55
CA LEU A 43 17.00 0.39 -19.08
C LEU A 43 17.16 -0.77 -20.09
N PHE A 44 16.05 -1.34 -20.55
CA PHE A 44 16.06 -2.40 -21.56
C PHE A 44 16.57 -1.91 -22.91
N GLN A 45 16.20 -0.68 -23.30
CA GLN A 45 16.71 -0.07 -24.52
C GLN A 45 18.24 0.07 -24.50
N GLN A 46 18.82 0.60 -23.41
CA GLN A 46 20.27 0.71 -23.28
C GLN A 46 20.97 -0.65 -23.33
N PHE A 47 20.34 -1.66 -22.73
CA PHE A 47 20.87 -3.02 -22.75
C PHE A 47 20.92 -3.59 -24.17
N GLY A 48 19.86 -3.36 -24.96
CA GLY A 48 19.83 -3.71 -26.39
C GLY A 48 20.88 -2.98 -27.22
N GLU A 49 21.04 -1.66 -27.03
CA GLU A 49 22.07 -0.85 -27.70
C GLU A 49 23.49 -1.34 -27.35
N THR A 50 23.73 -1.68 -26.08
CA THR A 50 25.04 -2.19 -25.62
C THR A 50 25.35 -3.58 -26.19
N LEU A 51 24.35 -4.47 -26.27
CA LEU A 51 24.49 -5.79 -26.88
C LEU A 51 24.80 -5.70 -28.38
N SER A 52 24.05 -4.87 -29.12
CA SER A 52 24.25 -4.72 -30.56
C SER A 52 25.56 -3.99 -30.91
N GLY A 53 26.02 -3.06 -30.05
CA GLY A 53 27.23 -2.27 -30.26
C GLY A 53 28.47 -2.77 -29.53
N MET A 54 28.43 -3.96 -28.93
CA MET A 54 29.48 -4.44 -28.01
C MET A 54 30.88 -4.44 -28.64
N THR A 55 31.00 -4.88 -29.89
CA THR A 55 32.28 -4.93 -30.61
C THR A 55 32.86 -3.53 -30.82
N THR A 56 32.03 -2.56 -31.18
CA THR A 56 32.41 -1.16 -31.37
C THR A 56 32.85 -0.53 -30.04
N ILE A 57 32.08 -0.73 -28.96
CA ILE A 57 32.40 -0.18 -27.63
C ILE A 57 33.77 -0.71 -27.15
N ARG A 58 34.02 -2.01 -27.34
CA ARG A 58 35.31 -2.64 -27.02
C ARG A 58 36.45 -2.12 -27.87
N ALA A 59 36.23 -1.92 -29.17
CA ALA A 59 37.25 -1.40 -30.08
C ALA A 59 37.71 0.02 -29.72
N TYR A 60 36.81 0.86 -29.20
CA TYR A 60 37.14 2.22 -28.74
C TYR A 60 37.56 2.30 -27.26
N GLY A 61 37.48 1.20 -26.50
CA GLY A 61 37.85 1.17 -25.08
C GLY A 61 36.92 1.97 -24.15
N ASP A 62 35.70 2.28 -24.60
CA ASP A 62 34.78 3.22 -23.93
C ASP A 62 33.79 2.54 -22.95
N GLU A 63 34.11 1.32 -22.51
CA GLU A 63 33.28 0.46 -21.67
C GLU A 63 32.86 1.13 -20.34
N ARG A 64 33.80 1.85 -19.70
CA ARG A 64 33.55 2.51 -18.40
C ARG A 64 32.45 3.56 -18.48
N ARG A 65 32.33 4.26 -19.60
CA ARG A 65 31.27 5.24 -19.83
C ARG A 65 29.91 4.56 -19.86
N PHE A 66 29.78 3.47 -20.63
CA PHE A 66 28.55 2.69 -20.73
C PHE A 66 28.15 2.05 -19.38
N ILE A 67 29.11 1.56 -18.60
CA ILE A 67 28.85 1.02 -17.25
C ILE A 67 28.30 2.10 -16.32
N ARG A 68 28.91 3.30 -16.31
CA ARG A 68 28.43 4.42 -15.49
C ARG A 68 27.02 4.84 -15.89
N ASP A 69 26.75 4.93 -17.18
CA ASP A 69 25.43 5.31 -17.69
C ASP A 69 24.38 4.24 -17.32
N ASN A 70 24.73 2.96 -17.39
CA ASN A 70 23.86 1.87 -16.95
C ASN A 70 23.55 1.95 -15.45
N LEU A 71 24.57 2.15 -14.60
CA LEU A 71 24.38 2.33 -13.16
C LEU A 71 23.46 3.52 -12.84
N ALA A 72 23.56 4.62 -13.59
CA ALA A 72 22.68 5.77 -13.43
C ALA A 72 21.21 5.45 -13.78
N LYS A 73 20.97 4.67 -14.85
CA LYS A 73 19.62 4.23 -15.22
C LYS A 73 19.04 3.22 -14.23
N VAL A 74 19.84 2.28 -13.73
CA VAL A 74 19.44 1.34 -12.66
C VAL A 74 19.06 2.11 -11.39
N ASN A 75 19.88 3.08 -10.97
CA ASN A 75 19.58 3.92 -9.81
C ASN A 75 18.28 4.71 -10.01
N THR A 76 18.06 5.23 -11.23
CA THR A 76 16.83 5.95 -11.57
C THR A 76 15.62 5.04 -11.41
N GLN A 77 15.63 3.86 -12.03
CA GLN A 77 14.53 2.87 -11.95
C GLN A 77 14.29 2.34 -10.52
N SER A 78 15.34 2.25 -9.70
CA SER A 78 15.21 1.78 -8.31
C SER A 78 14.47 2.75 -7.40
N ARG A 79 14.50 4.06 -7.69
CA ARG A 79 13.84 5.10 -6.87
C ARG A 79 12.32 4.90 -6.76
N PRO A 80 11.52 4.88 -7.84
CA PRO A 80 10.07 4.72 -7.73
C PRO A 80 9.68 3.39 -7.09
N PHE A 81 10.47 2.33 -7.30
CA PHE A 81 10.25 1.04 -6.64
C PHE A 81 10.36 1.15 -5.12
N ILE A 82 11.42 1.80 -4.61
CA ILE A 82 11.60 2.02 -3.17
C ILE A 82 10.46 2.90 -2.62
N TYR A 83 10.06 3.95 -3.34
CA TYR A 83 8.95 4.81 -2.92
C TYR A 83 7.61 4.06 -2.89
N LEU A 84 7.34 3.16 -3.84
CA LEU A 84 6.16 2.30 -3.82
C LEU A 84 6.14 1.39 -2.59
N TRP A 85 7.30 0.86 -2.20
CA TRP A 85 7.44 0.06 -0.99
C TRP A 85 7.20 0.90 0.28
N ALA A 86 7.73 2.12 0.32
CA ALA A 86 7.48 3.07 1.39
C ALA A 86 6.00 3.46 1.51
N CYS A 87 5.30 3.68 0.39
CA CYS A 87 3.85 3.95 0.36
C CYS A 87 3.03 2.76 0.90
N ASN A 88 3.39 1.52 0.53
CA ASN A 88 2.77 0.33 1.10
C ASN A 88 2.97 0.24 2.62
N ARG A 89 4.18 0.55 3.11
CA ARG A 89 4.46 0.58 4.54
C ARG A 89 3.67 1.67 5.26
N TRP A 90 3.56 2.85 4.65
CA TRP A 90 2.77 3.97 5.17
C TRP A 90 1.28 3.62 5.32
N LEU A 91 0.68 2.99 4.30
CA LEU A 91 -0.71 2.49 4.38
C LEU A 91 -0.87 1.50 5.52
N SER A 92 0.05 0.54 5.63
CA SER A 92 0.01 -0.50 6.66
C SER A 92 0.00 0.12 8.05
N PHE A 93 0.95 1.02 8.32
CA PHE A 93 1.02 1.72 9.60
C PHE A 93 -0.25 2.53 9.93
N ARG A 94 -0.83 3.22 8.93
CA ARG A 94 -2.07 3.99 9.12
C ARG A 94 -3.28 3.09 9.37
N ALA A 95 -3.39 1.98 8.67
CA ALA A 95 -4.46 1.01 8.87
C ALA A 95 -4.34 0.29 10.22
N ASP A 96 -3.13 -0.05 10.66
CA ASP A 96 -2.88 -0.63 11.99
C ASP A 96 -3.27 0.37 13.09
N LEU A 97 -2.90 1.65 12.94
CA LEU A 97 -3.28 2.70 13.88
C LEU A 97 -4.81 2.88 13.95
N LEU A 98 -5.50 2.80 12.80
CA LEU A 98 -6.96 2.85 12.76
C LEU A 98 -7.60 1.62 13.41
N GLY A 99 -7.07 0.42 13.19
CA GLY A 99 -7.54 -0.80 13.85
C GLY A 99 -7.38 -0.77 15.37
N ASN A 100 -6.26 -0.23 15.84
CA ASN A 100 -6.03 -0.01 17.26
C ASN A 100 -7.03 1.00 17.84
N LEU A 101 -7.39 2.06 17.11
CA LEU A 101 -8.44 3.00 17.52
C LEU A 101 -9.82 2.34 17.59
N VAL A 102 -10.18 1.48 16.64
CA VAL A 102 -11.42 0.68 16.68
C VAL A 102 -11.44 -0.19 17.94
N SER A 103 -10.38 -0.97 18.15
CA SER A 103 -10.27 -1.89 19.28
C SER A 103 -10.29 -1.16 20.63
N PHE A 104 -9.59 -0.01 20.71
CA PHE A 104 -9.61 0.85 21.89
C PHE A 104 -11.02 1.39 22.17
N SER A 105 -11.71 1.91 21.15
CA SER A 105 -13.07 2.42 21.31
C SER A 105 -14.04 1.32 21.75
N ALA A 106 -13.95 0.13 21.15
CA ALA A 106 -14.75 -1.04 21.53
C ALA A 106 -14.51 -1.43 22.99
N GLY A 107 -13.25 -1.48 23.43
CA GLY A 107 -12.88 -1.75 24.82
C GLY A 107 -13.47 -0.73 25.80
N VAL A 108 -13.36 0.57 25.49
CA VAL A 108 -13.94 1.64 26.32
C VAL A 108 -15.46 1.50 26.44
N PHE A 109 -16.18 1.24 25.35
CA PHE A 109 -17.63 1.06 25.37
C PHE A 109 -18.08 -0.19 26.14
N ILE A 110 -17.31 -1.28 26.09
CA ILE A 110 -17.56 -2.50 26.87
C ILE A 110 -17.42 -2.19 28.37
N ILE A 111 -16.36 -1.48 28.76
CA ILE A 111 -16.13 -1.10 30.17
C ILE A 111 -17.23 -0.17 30.67
N LEU A 112 -17.64 0.82 29.87
CA LEU A 112 -18.73 1.75 30.23
C LEU A 112 -20.11 1.07 30.33
N SER A 113 -20.29 -0.08 29.68
CA SER A 113 -21.54 -0.85 29.68
C SER A 113 -21.50 -2.07 30.61
N LEU A 114 -20.53 -2.12 31.54
CA LEU A 114 -20.41 -3.19 32.53
C LEU A 114 -21.74 -3.36 33.29
N GLY A 115 -22.29 -4.57 33.29
CA GLY A 115 -23.54 -4.92 33.97
C GLY A 115 -24.81 -4.88 33.11
N LYS A 116 -24.76 -4.39 31.87
CA LYS A 116 -25.89 -4.43 30.92
C LYS A 116 -25.71 -5.43 29.78
N ILE A 117 -24.47 -5.84 29.52
CA ILE A 117 -24.10 -6.70 28.40
C ILE A 117 -23.47 -7.98 28.94
N ASP A 118 -23.87 -9.12 28.39
CA ASP A 118 -23.25 -10.41 28.68
C ASP A 118 -21.78 -10.43 28.24
N ALA A 119 -20.90 -10.95 29.09
CA ALA A 119 -19.46 -10.97 28.85
C ALA A 119 -19.10 -11.73 27.57
N GLY A 120 -19.87 -12.77 27.22
CA GLY A 120 -19.72 -13.51 25.96
C GLY A 120 -20.02 -12.65 24.74
N ALA A 121 -21.11 -11.88 24.76
CA ALA A 121 -21.47 -10.97 23.67
C ALA A 121 -20.45 -9.84 23.46
N ALA A 122 -19.87 -9.32 24.55
CA ALA A 122 -18.82 -8.30 24.49
C ALA A 122 -17.53 -8.85 23.83
N GLY A 123 -17.12 -10.07 24.17
CA GLY A 123 -15.95 -10.72 23.57
C GLY A 123 -16.11 -11.00 22.08
N ILE A 124 -17.32 -11.42 21.67
CA ILE A 124 -17.66 -11.62 20.25
C ILE A 124 -17.59 -10.29 19.49
N SER A 125 -18.14 -9.21 20.05
CA SER A 125 -18.12 -7.88 19.42
C SER A 125 -16.69 -7.36 19.22
N LEU A 126 -15.79 -7.57 20.20
CA LEU A 126 -14.40 -7.13 20.10
C LEU A 126 -13.64 -7.94 19.03
N SER A 127 -13.85 -9.25 19.00
CA SER A 127 -13.25 -10.14 18.00
C SER A 127 -13.68 -9.77 16.57
N TYR A 128 -14.95 -9.46 16.35
CA TYR A 128 -15.44 -8.99 15.05
C TYR A 128 -14.85 -7.64 14.65
N ALA A 129 -14.66 -6.71 15.60
CA ALA A 129 -14.07 -5.41 15.31
C ALA A 129 -12.59 -5.50 14.88
N MET A 130 -11.82 -6.38 15.54
CA MET A 130 -10.44 -6.67 15.15
C MET A 130 -10.38 -7.31 13.76
N ASN A 131 -11.18 -8.36 13.54
CA ASN A 131 -11.20 -9.06 12.26
C ASN A 131 -11.65 -8.15 11.11
N PHE A 132 -12.64 -7.29 11.32
CA PHE A 132 -13.09 -6.31 10.33
C PHE A 132 -11.94 -5.40 9.85
N THR A 133 -11.09 -4.92 10.77
CA THR A 133 -9.98 -4.03 10.40
C THR A 133 -8.95 -4.76 9.52
N GLU A 134 -8.58 -5.99 9.87
CA GLU A 134 -7.66 -6.80 9.06
C GLU A 134 -8.20 -7.06 7.65
N ASN A 135 -9.50 -7.36 7.54
CA ASN A 135 -10.15 -7.57 6.26
C ASN A 135 -10.14 -6.29 5.41
N VAL A 136 -10.40 -5.12 6.00
CA VAL A 136 -10.38 -3.84 5.26
C VAL A 136 -8.98 -3.52 4.74
N LEU A 137 -7.93 -3.76 5.52
CA LEU A 137 -6.55 -3.60 5.06
C LEU A 137 -6.28 -4.45 3.81
N TRP A 138 -6.63 -5.74 3.87
CA TRP A 138 -6.45 -6.67 2.75
C TRP A 138 -7.31 -6.30 1.55
N LEU A 139 -8.55 -5.84 1.76
CA LEU A 139 -9.43 -5.38 0.70
C LEU A 139 -8.84 -4.19 -0.05
N VAL A 140 -8.31 -3.18 0.66
CA VAL A 140 -7.68 -2.01 0.02
C VAL A 140 -6.43 -2.41 -0.78
N ARG A 141 -5.61 -3.31 -0.24
CA ARG A 141 -4.44 -3.83 -0.96
C ARG A 141 -4.83 -4.63 -2.20
N LEU A 142 -5.82 -5.50 -2.08
CA LEU A 142 -6.32 -6.32 -3.19
C LEU A 142 -6.98 -5.45 -4.26
N TYR A 143 -7.75 -4.43 -3.86
CA TYR A 143 -8.34 -3.46 -4.77
C TYR A 143 -7.25 -2.70 -5.54
N GLY A 144 -6.23 -2.19 -4.85
CA GLY A 144 -5.09 -1.55 -5.50
C GLY A 144 -4.34 -2.47 -6.46
N MET A 145 -4.19 -3.76 -6.12
CA MET A 145 -3.58 -4.76 -7.01
C MET A 145 -4.45 -5.06 -8.24
N ASN A 146 -5.77 -5.10 -8.08
CA ASN A 146 -6.72 -5.30 -9.18
C ASN A 146 -6.73 -4.11 -10.14
N GLU A 147 -6.82 -2.88 -9.64
CA GLU A 147 -6.75 -1.66 -10.45
C GLU A 147 -5.46 -1.62 -11.28
N GLN A 148 -4.38 -2.10 -10.69
CA GLN A 148 -3.08 -2.23 -11.35
C GLN A 148 -3.03 -3.26 -12.47
N ASN A 149 -3.64 -4.43 -12.23
CA ASN A 149 -3.68 -5.51 -13.21
C ASN A 149 -4.53 -5.11 -14.41
N MET A 150 -5.65 -4.41 -14.19
CA MET A 150 -6.48 -3.85 -15.26
C MET A 150 -5.72 -2.83 -16.12
N ASN A 151 -4.94 -1.94 -15.52
CA ASN A 151 -4.11 -0.98 -16.25
C ASN A 151 -2.94 -1.64 -17.03
N SER A 152 -2.69 -2.94 -16.86
CA SER A 152 -1.74 -3.69 -17.69
C SER A 152 -2.42 -4.45 -18.84
N MET A 153 -3.76 -4.51 -18.84
CA MET A 153 -4.58 -5.13 -19.89
C MET A 153 -5.10 -4.11 -20.92
N GLU A 154 -5.21 -2.84 -20.54
CA GLU A 154 -5.30 -1.70 -21.48
C GLU A 154 -3.94 -1.42 -22.14
#